data_AF-A0A0M3DKT1-F1
#
_entry.id   AF-A0A0M3DKT1-F1
#
_cell.length_a   1.000
_cell.length_b   1.000
_cell.length_c   1.000
_cell.angle_alpha   90.00
_cell.angle_beta   90.00
_cell.angle_gamma   90.00
#
_symmetry.space_group_name_H-M   'P 1'
#
loop_
_entity.id
_entity.type
_entity.pdbx_description
1 polymer ?
#
loop_
_entity_poly.entity_id
_entity_poly.type
_entity_poly.pdbx_seq_one_letter_code
_entity_poly.pdbx_strand_id
1 'polypeptide(L)'
;MIIKMIIGIFFIVYGLIVSAIEQYKRIPLFYNSKDQVNGVINGFACIVVGIVVSAYNLNQGIIIGIIAFSMWGIEKLIISTILKNKDEKLSNI
;
A
#
# COMPACT_ATOMS: atom_id res chain seq x y z
N MET A 1 -2.42 24.68 4.72
CA MET A 1 -2.97 23.57 5.52
C MET A 1 -3.66 22.58 4.58
N ILE A 2 -4.89 22.85 4.12
CA ILE A 2 -5.70 21.98 3.23
C ILE A 2 -4.90 21.30 2.09
N ILE A 3 -4.04 22.03 1.37
CA ILE A 3 -3.22 21.49 0.28
C ILE A 3 -2.32 20.32 0.72
N LYS A 4 -1.68 20.40 1.90
CA LYS A 4 -0.82 19.32 2.43
C LYS A 4 -1.64 18.05 2.71
N MET A 5 -2.84 18.22 3.25
CA MET A 5 -3.76 17.11 3.51
C MET A 5 -4.21 16.45 2.21
N ILE A 6 -4.55 17.23 1.18
CA ILE A 6 -4.93 16.70 -0.14
C ILE A 6 -3.76 15.91 -0.75
N ILE A 7 -2.55 16.46 -0.73
CA ILE A 7 -1.35 15.80 -1.25
C ILE A 7 -1.08 14.50 -0.48
N GLY A 8 -1.17 14.53 0.86
CA GLY A 8 -0.92 13.35 1.67
C GLY A 8 -1.98 12.26 1.46
N ILE A 9 -3.26 12.61 1.32
CA ILE A 9 -4.32 11.66 0.93
C ILE A 9 -4.02 11.06 -0.45
N PHE A 10 -3.58 11.87 -1.41
CA PHE A 10 -3.19 11.37 -2.73
C PHE A 10 -2.06 10.34 -2.63
N PHE A 11 -1.04 10.58 -1.80
CA PHE A 11 0.02 9.60 -1.52
C PHE A 11 -0.50 8.31 -0.86
N ILE A 12 -1.46 8.40 0.06
CA ILE A 12 -2.08 7.22 0.68
C ILE A 12 -2.82 6.39 -0.37
N VAL A 13 -3.69 7.02 -1.17
CA VAL A 13 -4.47 6.33 -2.21
C VAL A 13 -3.55 5.74 -3.27
N TYR A 14 -2.56 6.50 -3.74
CA TYR A 14 -1.56 6.00 -4.69
C TYR A 14 -0.78 4.82 -4.10
N GLY A 15 -0.35 4.92 -2.84
CA GLY A 15 0.38 3.87 -2.15
C GLY A 15 -0.42 2.58 -1.97
N LEU A 16 -1.72 2.69 -1.67
CA LEU A 16 -2.65 1.54 -1.64
C LEU A 16 -2.72 0.86 -3.02
N ILE A 17 -2.96 1.62 -4.09
CA ILE A 17 -3.03 1.06 -5.45
C ILE A 17 -1.72 0.36 -5.85
N VAL A 18 -0.57 1.01 -5.61
CA VAL A 18 0.74 0.42 -5.92
C VAL A 18 0.98 -0.84 -5.10
N SER A 19 0.69 -0.80 -3.79
CA SER A 19 0.77 -1.97 -2.91
C SER A 19 -0.10 -3.12 -3.41
N ALA A 20 -1.32 -2.84 -3.85
CA ALA A 20 -2.21 -3.85 -4.40
C ALA A 20 -1.63 -4.52 -5.65
N ILE A 21 -1.06 -3.71 -6.56
CA ILE A 21 -0.42 -4.20 -7.78
C ILE A 21 0.82 -5.05 -7.44
N GLU A 22 1.65 -4.61 -6.51
CA GLU A 22 2.83 -5.34 -6.04
C GLU A 22 2.41 -6.72 -5.48
N GLN A 23 1.44 -6.74 -4.57
CA GLN A 23 0.93 -7.98 -3.99
C GLN A 23 0.32 -8.91 -5.04
N TYR A 24 -0.47 -8.38 -5.99
CA TYR A 24 -1.06 -9.16 -7.06
C TYR A 24 0.01 -9.78 -7.98
N LYS A 25 1.10 -9.06 -8.24
CA LYS A 25 2.27 -9.55 -8.98
C LYS A 25 3.19 -10.45 -8.14
N ARG A 26 2.83 -10.75 -6.88
CA ARG A 26 3.63 -11.51 -5.90
C ARG A 26 5.00 -10.89 -5.65
N ILE A 27 5.07 -9.57 -5.72
CA ILE A 27 6.29 -8.81 -5.48
C ILE A 27 6.49 -8.71 -3.95
N PRO A 28 7.54 -9.30 -3.35
CA PRO A 28 7.84 -9.09 -1.94
C PRO A 28 7.94 -7.63 -1.56
N LEU A 29 7.36 -7.32 -0.39
CA LEU A 29 7.35 -5.99 0.24
C LEU A 29 8.74 -5.37 0.39
N PHE A 30 9.77 -6.21 0.60
CA PHE A 30 11.15 -5.80 0.73
C PHE A 30 11.99 -6.64 -0.25
N TYR A 31 11.88 -6.32 -1.54
CA TYR A 31 12.75 -6.94 -2.55
C TYR A 31 14.22 -6.62 -2.30
N ASN A 32 15.08 -7.56 -2.67
CA ASN A 32 16.50 -7.28 -2.83
C ASN A 32 16.67 -6.23 -3.93
N SER A 33 17.43 -5.17 -3.64
CA SER A 33 17.69 -3.99 -4.47
C SER A 33 18.28 -4.27 -5.87
N LYS A 34 18.60 -5.53 -6.18
CA LYS A 34 19.20 -5.97 -7.45
C LYS A 34 18.20 -6.14 -8.60
N ASP A 35 16.91 -6.32 -8.31
CA ASP A 35 15.85 -6.47 -9.32
C ASP A 35 15.04 -5.17 -9.55
N GLN A 36 15.48 -4.05 -8.97
CA GLN A 36 14.83 -2.75 -9.13
C GLN A 36 15.14 -2.14 -10.51
N VAL A 37 14.31 -2.44 -11.51
CA VAL A 37 14.37 -1.73 -12.79
C VAL A 37 13.93 -0.26 -12.65
N ASN A 38 13.13 0.09 -11.62
CA ASN A 38 12.53 1.43 -11.46
C ASN A 38 12.51 2.00 -10.01
N GLY A 39 13.45 1.60 -9.15
CA GLY A 39 13.76 2.34 -7.91
C GLY A 39 12.87 2.08 -6.70
N VAL A 40 13.25 2.76 -5.60
CA VAL A 40 12.97 2.51 -4.18
C VAL A 40 11.50 2.78 -3.74
N ILE A 41 10.60 3.07 -4.69
CA ILE A 41 9.23 3.52 -4.39
C ILE A 41 8.29 2.31 -4.27
N ASN A 42 8.14 1.81 -3.04
CA ASN A 42 7.16 0.79 -2.65
C ASN A 42 5.84 1.46 -2.23
N GLY A 43 4.68 0.84 -2.55
CA GLY A 43 3.37 1.29 -2.13
C GLY A 43 3.24 1.55 -0.62
N PHE A 44 3.85 0.70 0.22
CA PHE A 44 3.91 0.90 1.69
C PHE A 44 4.63 2.19 2.08
N ALA A 45 5.76 2.49 1.43
CA ALA A 45 6.50 3.73 1.70
C ALA A 45 5.67 4.97 1.31
N CYS A 46 4.93 4.92 0.19
CA CYS A 46 4.00 5.97 -0.21
C CYS A 46 2.89 6.20 0.82
N ILE A 47 2.33 5.12 1.41
CA ILE A 47 1.33 5.23 2.47
C ILE A 47 1.92 5.96 3.69
N VAL A 48 3.11 5.57 4.14
CA VAL A 48 3.78 6.21 5.30
C VAL A 48 4.06 7.68 5.02
N VAL A 49 4.60 8.02 3.84
CA VAL A 49 4.84 9.41 3.43
C VAL A 49 3.52 10.19 3.42
N GLY A 50 2.44 9.61 2.90
CA GLY A 50 1.13 10.25 2.87
C GLY A 50 0.56 10.52 4.26
N ILE A 51 0.74 9.61 5.23
CA ILE A 51 0.35 9.81 6.63
C ILE A 51 1.13 11.00 7.24
N VAL A 52 2.46 11.02 7.06
CA VAL A 52 3.33 12.08 7.61
C VAL A 52 3.00 13.45 7.00
N VAL A 53 2.79 13.51 5.68
CA VAL A 53 2.46 14.76 4.97
C VAL A 53 1.08 15.28 5.36
N SER A 54 0.13 14.39 5.66
CA SER A 54 -1.24 14.75 6.08
C SER A 54 -1.35 15.18 7.54
N ALA A 55 -0.39 14.82 8.39
CA ALA A 55 -0.45 15.07 9.82
C ALA A 55 0.00 16.50 10.19
N TYR A 56 -0.83 17.24 10.93
CA TYR A 56 -0.44 18.51 11.54
C TYR A 56 0.12 18.35 12.96
N ASN A 57 -0.31 17.30 13.64
CA ASN A 57 0.16 16.93 14.97
C ASN A 57 0.18 15.40 15.10
N LEU A 58 0.82 14.92 16.17
CA LEU A 58 1.01 13.48 16.40
C LEU A 58 -0.31 12.72 16.51
N ASN A 59 -1.30 13.28 17.23
CA ASN A 59 -2.62 12.64 17.41
C ASN A 59 -3.34 12.42 16.08
N GLN A 60 -3.33 13.43 15.21
CA GLN A 60 -3.93 13.33 13.89
C GLN A 60 -3.18 12.33 13.00
N GLY A 61 -1.84 12.31 13.08
CA GLY A 61 -1.02 11.34 12.36
C GLY A 61 -1.34 9.89 12.78
N ILE A 62 -1.55 9.65 14.08
CA ILE A 62 -1.96 8.34 14.59
C ILE A 62 -3.33 7.95 14.03
N ILE A 63 -4.31 8.86 14.06
CA ILE A 63 -5.66 8.57 13.53
C ILE A 63 -5.61 8.23 12.04
N ILE A 64 -4.93 9.05 11.24
CA ILE A 64 -4.78 8.82 9.78
C ILE A 64 -4.02 7.50 9.54
N GLY A 65 -2.99 7.23 10.34
CA GLY A 65 -2.21 6.00 10.27
C GLY A 65 -3.05 4.76 10.54
N ILE A 66 -3.87 4.76 11.59
CA ILE A 66 -4.77 3.63 11.90
C ILE A 66 -5.71 3.38 10.72
N ILE A 67 -6.31 4.42 10.16
CA ILE A 67 -7.22 4.30 9.01
C ILE A 67 -6.48 3.72 7.79
N ALA A 68 -5.34 4.31 7.43
CA ALA A 68 -4.57 3.90 6.26
C ALA A 68 -4.04 2.47 6.39
N PHE A 69 -3.51 2.08 7.55
CA PHE A 69 -3.03 0.71 7.78
C PHE A 69 -4.18 -0.30 7.84
N SER A 70 -5.35 0.08 8.35
CA SER A 70 -6.54 -0.79 8.32
C SER A 70 -6.98 -1.05 6.88
N MET A 71 -7.05 0.00 6.05
CA MET A 71 -7.36 -0.13 4.61
C MET A 71 -6.33 -1.02 3.89
N TRP A 72 -5.04 -0.80 4.16
CA TRP A 72 -3.96 -1.61 3.61
C TRP A 72 -4.05 -3.09 4.03
N GLY A 73 -4.41 -3.36 5.29
CA GLY A 73 -4.63 -4.72 5.78
C GLY A 73 -5.80 -5.42 5.08
N ILE A 74 -6.92 -4.72 4.88
CA ILE A 74 -8.09 -5.26 4.15
C ILE A 74 -7.73 -5.56 2.70
N GLU A 75 -7.05 -4.64 2.02
CA GLU A 75 -6.54 -4.83 0.65
C GLU A 75 -5.72 -6.12 0.55
N LYS A 76 -4.80 -6.34 1.49
CA LYS A 76 -3.95 -7.53 1.52
C LYS A 76 -4.72 -8.82 1.68
N LEU A 77 -5.75 -8.83 2.52
CA LEU A 77 -6.62 -9.99 2.69
C LEU A 77 -7.37 -10.31 1.38
N ILE A 78 -7.96 -9.29 0.74
CA ILE A 78 -8.72 -9.45 -0.50
C ILE A 78 -7.83 -10.03 -1.61
N ILE A 79 -6.64 -9.47 -1.81
CA ILE A 79 -5.71 -9.91 -2.86
C ILE A 79 -5.24 -11.33 -2.61
N SER A 80 -4.90 -11.66 -1.36
CA SER A 80 -4.51 -13.02 -0.97
C SER A 80 -5.60 -14.04 -1.30
N THR A 81 -6.86 -13.74 -0.98
CA THR A 81 -8.01 -14.59 -1.31
C THR A 81 -8.19 -14.74 -2.82
N ILE A 82 -8.05 -13.65 -3.59
CA ILE A 82 -8.14 -13.69 -5.07
C ILE A 82 -7.05 -14.58 -5.66
N LEU A 83 -5.80 -14.44 -5.20
CA LEU A 83 -4.68 -15.25 -5.67
C LEU A 83 -4.85 -16.73 -5.33
N LYS A 84 -5.29 -17.04 -4.11
CA LYS A 84 -5.59 -18.42 -3.70
C LYS A 84 -6.65 -19.07 -4.60
N ASN A 85 -7.76 -18.38 -4.85
CA ASN A 85 -8.82 -18.89 -5.72
C ASN A 85 -8.36 -19.06 -7.18
N LYS A 86 -7.45 -18.20 -7.65
CA LYS A 86 -6.85 -18.30 -8.99
C LYS A 86 -5.96 -19.54 -9.11
N ASP A 87 -5.15 -19.81 -8.09
CA ASP A 87 -4.28 -20.98 -8.04
C ASP A 87 -5.08 -22.29 -7.95
N GLU A 88 -6.11 -22.33 -7.11
CA GLU A 88 -7.01 -23.49 -6.99
C GLU A 88 -7.72 -23.82 -8.31
N LYS A 89 -8.16 -22.80 -9.06
CA LYS A 89 -8.74 -23.01 -10.40
C LYS A 89 -7.73 -23.55 -11.40
N LEU A 90 -6.48 -23.07 -11.36
CA LEU A 90 -5.44 -23.52 -12.28
C LEU A 90 -5.02 -24.98 -12.00
N SER A 91 -5.06 -25.42 -10.74
CA SER A 91 -4.72 -26.79 -10.34
C SER A 91 -5.79 -27.84 -10.66
N ASN A 92 -7.02 -27.42 -10.96
CA ASN A 92 -8.16 -28.31 -11.23
C ASN A 92 -8.45 -28.48 -12.74
N ILE A 93 -7.59 -27.94 -13.61
CA ILE A 93 -7.63 -28.08 -15.08
C ILE A 93 -6.44 -28.93 -15.50
#